data_AF-A0ABD4UTF6-F1
#
_entry.id   AF-A0ABD4UTF6-F1
#
_cell.length_a   1.000
_cell.length_b   1.000
_cell.length_c   1.000
_cell.angle_alpha   90.00
_cell.angle_beta   90.00
_cell.angle_gamma   90.00
#
_symmetry.space_group_name_H-M   'P 1'
#
loop_
_entity.id
_entity.type
_entity.pdbx_description
1 polymer ?
#
loop_
_entity_poly.entity_id
_entity_poly.type
_entity_poly.pdbx_seq_one_letter_code
_entity_poly.pdbx_strand_id
1 'polypeptide(L)' 'SAAIQKLSPRERHIFTARYLSEDPPKLEALASEYGISRERVRQIEQRSFEKVQSAMLAGGHHRTLASQEASRKK' A
#
# COMPACT_ATOMS: atom_id res chain seq x y z
N SER A 1 -6.09 3.57 7.20
CA SER A 1 -5.69 4.37 6.02
C SER A 1 -6.41 3.86 4.77
N ALA A 2 -7.14 4.72 4.04
CA ALA A 2 -7.94 4.32 2.88
C ALA A 2 -7.10 3.73 1.71
N ALA A 3 -5.80 4.05 1.65
CA ALA A 3 -4.88 3.54 0.63
C ALA A 3 -4.68 2.01 0.71
N ILE A 4 -4.49 1.45 1.91
CA ILE A 4 -4.28 0.01 2.12
C ILE A 4 -5.55 -0.79 1.75
N GLN A 5 -6.73 -0.19 1.85
CA GLN A 5 -7.98 -0.85 1.49
C GLN A 5 -8.11 -1.13 -0.02
N LYS A 6 -7.37 -0.40 -0.86
CA LYS A 6 -7.32 -0.64 -2.32
C LYS A 6 -6.48 -1.85 -2.72
N LEU A 7 -5.72 -2.42 -1.79
CA LEU A 7 -4.97 -3.66 -2.01
C LEU A 7 -5.90 -4.87 -1.89
N SER A 8 -5.71 -5.84 -2.79
CA SER A 8 -6.30 -7.17 -2.64
C SER A 8 -5.85 -7.82 -1.32
N PRO A 9 -6.56 -8.84 -0.80
CA PRO A 9 -6.19 -9.48 0.47
C PRO A 9 -4.73 -9.95 0.51
N ARG A 10 -4.26 -10.54 -0.60
CA ARG A 10 -2.89 -11.02 -0.73
C ARG A 10 -1.85 -9.90 -0.79
N GLU A 11 -2.09 -8.87 -1.60
CA GLU A 11 -1.21 -7.68 -1.65
C GLU A 11 -1.16 -6.99 -0.28
N ARG A 12 -2.30 -6.89 0.39
CA ARG A 12 -2.39 -6.28 1.72
C ARG A 12 -1.56 -7.05 2.73
N HIS A 13 -1.68 -8.38 2.78
CA HIS A 13 -0.89 -9.18 3.71
C HIS A 13 0.62 -9.04 3.46
N ILE A 14 1.06 -9.16 2.20
CA ILE A 14 2.48 -9.01 1.85
C ILE A 14 2.98 -7.60 2.20
N PHE A 15 2.20 -6.56 1.88
CA PHE A 15 2.55 -5.18 2.21
C PHE A 15 2.66 -4.95 3.72
N THR A 16 1.67 -5.41 4.50
CA THR A 16 1.68 -5.24 5.95
C THR A 16 2.84 -6.00 6.58
N ALA A 17 3.10 -7.23 6.16
CA ALA A 17 4.18 -8.05 6.70
C ALA A 17 5.56 -7.45 6.41
N ARG A 18 5.78 -6.89 5.21
CA ARG A 18 7.10 -6.39 4.78
C ARG A 18 7.38 -4.94 5.16
N TYR A 19 6.36 -4.09 5.21
CA TYR A 19 6.56 -2.64 5.41
C TYR A 19 6.00 -2.10 6.74
N LEU A 20 5.10 -2.83 7.41
CA LEU A 20 4.45 -2.38 8.65
C LEU A 20 4.74 -3.29 9.86
N SER A 21 5.50 -4.37 9.68
CA SER A 21 5.97 -5.24 10.76
C SER A 21 7.31 -4.76 11.30
N GLU A 22 7.51 -4.89 12.61
CA GLU A 22 8.81 -4.62 13.26
C GLU A 22 9.88 -5.64 12.86
N ASP A 23 9.46 -6.90 12.66
CA ASP A 23 10.32 -7.97 12.15
C ASP A 23 9.75 -8.49 10.81
N PRO A 24 10.15 -7.89 9.67
CA PRO A 24 9.59 -8.24 8.38
C PRO A 24 10.16 -9.59 7.88
N PRO A 25 9.30 -10.59 7.57
CA PRO A 25 9.77 -11.90 7.15
C PRO A 25 10.51 -11.82 5.81
N LYS A 26 11.44 -12.75 5.58
CA LYS A 26 12.11 -12.87 4.28
C LYS A 26 11.12 -13.24 3.17
N LEU A 27 11.44 -12.87 1.94
CA LEU A 27 10.56 -13.15 0.78
C LEU A 27 10.33 -14.65 0.57
N GLU A 28 11.31 -15.49 0.94
CA GLU A 28 11.22 -16.95 0.87
C GLU A 28 10.12 -17.50 1.79
N ALA A 29 9.94 -16.94 2.99
CA ALA A 29 8.90 -17.39 3.92
C ALA A 29 7.50 -17.09 3.35
N LEU A 30 7.29 -15.90 2.81
CA LEU A 30 6.04 -15.52 2.14
C LEU A 30 5.83 -16.33 0.84
N ALA A 31 6.90 -16.66 0.13
CA ALA A 31 6.85 -17.49 -1.06
C ALA A 31 6.34 -18.90 -0.74
N SER A 32 6.87 -19.49 0.33
CA SER A 32 6.42 -20.79 0.86
C SER A 32 4.96 -20.74 1.34
N GLU A 33 4.58 -19.70 2.10
CA GLU A 33 3.20 -19.54 2.61
C GLU A 33 2.16 -19.56 1.49
N TYR A 34 2.44 -18.87 0.39
CA TYR A 34 1.51 -18.75 -0.73
C TYR A 34 1.74 -19.72 -1.88
N GLY A 35 2.70 -20.65 -1.76
CA GLY A 35 3.04 -21.61 -2.82
C GLY A 35 3.44 -20.95 -4.14
N ILE A 36 4.20 -19.84 -4.11
CA ILE A 36 4.68 -19.14 -5.30
C ILE A 36 6.20 -18.94 -5.25
N SER A 37 6.79 -18.50 -6.37
CA SER A 37 8.20 -18.15 -6.38
C SER A 37 8.48 -16.87 -5.57
N ARG A 38 9.71 -16.79 -5.04
CA ARG A 38 10.23 -15.59 -4.37
C ARG A 38 10.13 -14.33 -5.22
N GLU A 39 10.46 -14.45 -6.51
CA GLU A 39 10.35 -13.32 -7.45
C GLU A 39 8.90 -12.87 -7.62
N ARG A 40 7.93 -13.80 -7.58
CA ARG A 40 6.52 -13.44 -7.62
C ARG A 40 6.10 -12.66 -6.37
N VAL A 41 6.62 -12.99 -5.19
CA VAL A 41 6.39 -12.20 -3.98
C VAL A 41 6.98 -10.79 -4.14
N ARG A 42 8.21 -10.67 -4.63
CA ARG A 42 8.87 -9.37 -4.89
C ARG A 42 8.05 -8.48 -5.83
N GLN A 43 7.50 -9.06 -6.90
CA GLN A 43 6.62 -8.33 -7.82
C GLN A 43 5.33 -7.85 -7.16
N ILE A 44 4.73 -8.66 -6.29
CA ILE A 44 3.52 -8.29 -5.55
C ILE A 44 3.85 -7.18 -4.54
N GLU A 45 4.97 -7.30 -3.82
CA GLU A 45 5.48 -6.30 -2.89
C GLU A 45 5.65 -4.94 -3.60
N GLN A 46 6.38 -4.90 -4.72
CA GLN A 46 6.59 -3.69 -5.50
C GLN A 46 5.28 -3.06 -5.99
N ARG A 47 4.39 -3.86 -6.60
CA ARG A 47 3.09 -3.37 -7.09
C ARG A 47 2.21 -2.84 -5.96
N SER A 48 2.23 -3.50 -4.80
CA SER A 48 1.45 -3.07 -3.63
C SER A 48 1.96 -1.73 -3.09
N PHE A 49 3.28 -1.53 -3.07
CA PHE A 49 3.90 -0.27 -2.69
C PHE A 49 3.52 0.87 -3.64
N GLU A 50 3.63 0.66 -4.96
CA GLU A 50 3.24 1.64 -5.99
C GLU A 50 1.76 2.05 -5.86
N LYS A 51 0.86 1.08 -5.61
CA LYS A 51 -0.57 1.36 -5.38
C LYS A 51 -0.81 2.21 -4.14
N VAL A 52 -0.14 1.91 -3.03
CA VAL A 52 -0.28 2.67 -1.78
C VAL A 52 0.28 4.08 -1.95
N GLN A 53 1.47 4.22 -2.56
CA GLN A 53 2.08 5.50 -2.86
C GLN A 53 1.17 6.37 -3.74
N SER A 54 0.65 5.82 -4.84
CA SER A 54 -0.29 6.50 -5.73
C SER A 54 -1.55 6.95 -4.99
N ALA A 55 -2.14 6.08 -4.15
CA ALA A 55 -3.33 6.42 -3.37
C ALA A 55 -3.07 7.51 -2.32
N MET A 56 -1.86 7.56 -1.73
CA MET A 56 -1.45 8.61 -0.80
C MET A 56 -1.28 9.96 -1.51
N LEU A 57 -0.63 9.97 -2.68
CA LEU A 57 -0.47 11.17 -3.50
C LEU A 57 -1.82 11.70 -3.98
N ALA A 58 -2.69 10.83 -4.51
CA ALA A 58 -4.04 11.20 -4.92
C ALA A 58 -4.90 11.72 -3.74
N GLY A 59 -4.76 11.13 -2.55
CA GLY A 59 -5.43 11.60 -1.33
C GLY A 59 -4.85 12.89 -0.76
N GLY A 60 -3.62 13.27 -1.14
CA GLY A 60 -3.01 14.56 -0.83
C GLY A 60 -3.69 15.72 -1.57
N HIS A 61 -4.05 15.52 -2.83
CA HIS A 61 -4.73 16.54 -3.64
C HIS A 61 -6.16 16.85 -3.16
N HIS A 62 -6.86 15.89 -2.55
CA HIS A 62 -8.22 16.14 -2.02
C HIS A 62 -8.23 16.96 -0.71
N ARG A 63 -7.12 17.02 0.04
CA ARG A 63 -7.04 17.84 1.26
C ARG A 63 -6.81 19.31 0.98
N THR A 64 -6.12 19.65 -0.11
CA THR A 64 -5.81 21.03 -0.47
C THR A 64 -7.02 21.76 -1.05
N LEU A 65 -7.89 21.07 -1.81
CA LEU A 65 -9.07 21.67 -2.43
C LEU A 65 -10.17 21.98 -1.40
N ALA A 66 -10.38 21.10 -0.41
CA ALA A 66 -11.35 21.32 0.66
C ALA A 66 -11.02 22.54 1.55
N SER A 67 -9.74 22.90 1.65
CA SER A 67 -9.31 24.07 2.43
C SER A 67 -9.42 25.40 1.65
N GLN A 68 -9.49 25.36 0.31
CA GLN A 68 -9.62 26.55 -0.54
C GLN A 68 -11.09 26.97 -0.75
N GLU A 69 -12.03 26.03 -0.76
CA GLU A 69 -13.46 26.36 -0.91
C GLU A 69 -14.06 27.00 0.34
N ALA A 70 -13.58 26.65 1.54
CA ALA A 70 -14.01 27.26 2.80
C ALA A 70 -13.61 28.74 2.95
N SER A 71 -12.57 29.19 2.22
CA SER A 71 -12.08 30.57 2.28
C SER A 71 -12.71 31.49 1.22
N ARG A 72 -13.50 30.96 0.28
CA ARG A 72 -14.22 31.75 -0.75
C ARG A 72 -15.63 32.19 -0.33
N LYS A 73 -16.10 31.76 0.86
CA LYS A 73 -17.45 32.05 1.36
C LYS A 73 -17.48 32.94 2.62
N LYS A 74 -16.38 33.68 2.88
CA LYS A 74 -16.33 34.78 3.84
C LYS A 74 -16.14 36.10 3.10
#